data_AF-A0A932V968-F1
#
_entry.id   AF-A0A932V968-F1
#
_cell.length_a   1.000
_cell.length_b   1.000
_cell.length_c   1.000
_cell.angle_alpha   90.00
_cell.angle_beta   90.00
_cell.angle_gamma   90.00
#
_symmetry.space_group_name_H-M   'P 1'
#
loop_
_entity.id
_entity.type
_entity.pdbx_description
1 polymer ?
#
loop_
_entity_poly.entity_id
_entity_poly.type
_entity_poly.pdbx_seq_one_letter_code
_entity_poly.pdbx_strand_id
1 'polypeptide(L)'
;MELLFIALVLLGIFAWLGYPFFTSARERVTSASRATESLRAQRDAEYAALRDLDFDFQLGKLSARDYETLRAQSKLRAARVLQAIDAQGANDPHAEISAADDWIERAVARLRAQTRAELNCGNCATPYQAGDKFCRRCGNAL
;
A
#
# COMPACT_ATOMS: atom_id res chain seq x y z
N MET A 1 6.26 5.42 -58.09
CA MET A 1 7.20 6.01 -57.13
C MET A 1 6.55 7.12 -56.31
N GLU A 2 5.88 8.11 -56.92
CA GLU A 2 5.28 9.23 -56.18
C GLU A 2 4.17 8.84 -55.19
N LEU A 3 3.25 7.95 -55.56
CA LEU A 3 2.18 7.51 -54.65
C LEU A 3 2.69 6.76 -53.40
N LEU A 4 3.78 6.00 -53.54
CA LEU A 4 4.43 5.31 -52.41
C LEU A 4 5.10 6.31 -51.46
N PHE A 5 5.69 7.37 -52.00
CA PHE A 5 6.30 8.42 -51.21
C PHE A 5 5.25 9.20 -50.41
N ILE A 6 4.14 9.57 -51.04
CA ILE A 6 3.01 10.25 -50.38
C ILE A 6 2.42 9.38 -49.28
N ALA A 7 2.23 8.08 -49.53
CA ALA A 7 1.70 7.15 -48.53
C ALA A 7 2.61 7.02 -47.29
N LEU A 8 3.93 6.96 -47.48
CA LEU A 8 4.89 6.90 -46.37
C LEU A 8 4.91 8.19 -45.53
N VAL A 9 4.83 9.35 -46.18
CA VAL A 9 4.77 10.64 -45.48
C VAL A 9 3.49 10.73 -44.65
N LEU A 10 2.35 10.34 -45.22
CA LEU A 10 1.07 10.32 -44.50
C LEU A 10 1.10 9.35 -43.31
N LEU A 11 1.65 8.14 -43.49
CA LEU A 11 1.83 7.17 -42.40
C LEU A 11 2.68 7.76 -41.27
N GLY A 12 3.79 8.42 -41.59
CA GLY A 12 4.66 9.07 -40.61
C GLY A 12 3.96 10.18 -39.83
N ILE A 13 3.19 11.03 -40.53
CA ILE A 13 2.40 12.10 -39.89
C ILE A 13 1.34 11.50 -38.96
N PHE A 14 0.60 10.48 -39.40
CA PHE A 14 -0.39 9.79 -38.57
C PHE A 14 0.24 9.13 -37.35
N ALA A 15 1.40 8.49 -37.50
CA ALA A 15 2.14 7.91 -36.40
C ALA A 15 2.61 8.97 -35.40
N TRP A 16 3.08 10.12 -35.87
CA TRP A 16 3.52 11.23 -35.01
C TRP A 16 2.35 11.87 -34.25
N LEU A 17 1.20 12.04 -34.90
CA LEU A 17 -0.04 12.52 -34.27
C LEU A 17 -0.64 11.49 -33.28
N GLY A 18 -0.46 10.19 -33.54
CA GLY A 18 -0.93 9.11 -32.66
C GLY A 18 0.01 8.81 -31.48
N TYR A 19 1.31 9.07 -31.63
CA TYR A 19 2.33 8.87 -30.60
C TYR A 19 2.00 9.48 -29.22
N PRO A 20 1.53 10.75 -29.10
CA PRO A 20 1.17 11.34 -27.81
C PRO A 20 0.03 10.59 -27.08
N PHE A 21 -0.83 9.90 -27.82
CA PHE A 21 -1.91 9.12 -27.23
C PHE A 21 -1.36 7.91 -26.45
N PHE A 22 -0.35 7.23 -27.00
CA PHE A 22 0.30 6.08 -26.38
C PHE A 22 1.30 6.45 -25.26
N THR A 23 1.92 7.64 -25.32
CA THR A 23 2.85 8.09 -24.26
C THR A 23 2.13 8.62 -23.01
N SER A 24 0.89 9.10 -23.16
CA SER A 24 0.10 9.69 -22.07
C SER A 24 -0.18 8.74 -20.89
N ALA A 25 -0.21 7.43 -21.12
CA ALA A 25 -0.38 6.43 -20.05
C ALA A 25 0.88 6.31 -19.18
N ARG A 26 2.06 6.26 -19.81
CA ARG A 26 3.35 6.17 -19.10
C ARG A 26 3.63 7.43 -18.31
N GLU A 27 3.32 8.60 -18.88
CA GLU A 27 3.50 9.89 -18.21
C GLU A 27 2.57 10.04 -16.99
N ARG A 28 1.32 9.56 -17.09
CA ARG A 28 0.39 9.48 -15.94
C ARG A 28 0.90 8.62 -14.80
N VAL A 29 1.44 7.43 -15.07
CA VAL A 29 2.02 6.58 -14.01
C VAL A 29 3.22 7.25 -13.33
N THR A 30 4.12 7.87 -14.10
CA THR A 30 5.29 8.56 -13.52
C THR A 30 4.94 9.81 -12.72
N SER A 31 3.92 10.56 -13.14
CA SER A 31 3.45 11.75 -12.41
C SER A 31 2.70 11.38 -11.13
N ALA A 32 1.88 10.33 -11.17
CA ALA A 32 1.24 9.77 -9.97
C ALA A 32 2.30 9.29 -8.95
N SER A 33 3.30 8.53 -9.40
CA SER A 33 4.41 8.08 -8.55
C SER A 33 5.16 9.24 -7.89
N ARG A 34 5.52 10.27 -8.67
CA ARG A 34 6.16 11.50 -8.17
C ARG A 34 5.28 12.25 -7.16
N ALA A 35 3.97 12.31 -7.40
CA ALA A 35 3.04 12.94 -6.46
C ALA A 35 3.02 12.19 -5.12
N THR A 36 2.96 10.86 -5.13
CA THR A 36 2.99 10.05 -3.91
C THR A 36 4.33 10.16 -3.18
N GLU A 37 5.45 10.15 -3.90
CA GLU A 37 6.78 10.36 -3.31
C GLU A 37 6.88 11.74 -2.66
N SER A 38 6.35 12.79 -3.30
CA SER A 38 6.33 14.14 -2.73
C SER A 38 5.52 14.23 -1.44
N LEU A 39 4.40 13.52 -1.33
CA LEU A 39 3.60 13.49 -0.10
C LEU A 39 4.32 12.72 1.03
N ARG A 40 5.01 11.62 0.71
CA ARG A 40 5.83 10.89 1.68
C ARG A 40 6.97 11.76 2.21
N ALA A 41 7.64 12.50 1.33
CA ALA A 41 8.67 13.46 1.72
C ALA A 41 8.11 14.58 2.62
N GLN A 42 6.92 15.10 2.31
CA GLN A 42 6.24 16.09 3.16
C GLN A 42 5.91 15.52 4.55
N ARG A 43 5.41 14.28 4.63
CA ARG A 43 5.15 13.62 5.91
C ARG A 43 6.43 13.51 6.75
N ASP A 44 7.53 13.07 6.13
CA ASP A 44 8.79 12.88 6.82
C ASP A 44 9.36 14.23 7.32
N ALA A 45 9.16 15.31 6.56
CA ALA A 45 9.50 16.67 6.99
C ALA A 45 8.65 17.14 8.19
N GLU A 46 7.33 16.92 8.19
CA GLU A 46 6.46 17.26 9.32
C GLU A 46 6.80 16.45 10.59
N TYR A 47 7.19 15.19 10.44
CA TYR A 47 7.66 14.35 11.55
C TYR A 47 9.00 14.82 12.10
N ALA A 48 9.93 15.21 11.23
CA ALA A 48 11.19 15.81 11.66
C ALA A 48 10.92 17.10 12.45
N ALA A 49 10.04 17.98 11.96
CA ALA A 49 9.68 19.21 12.64
C ALA A 49 9.04 18.98 14.03
N LEU A 50 8.16 17.97 14.17
CA LEU A 50 7.61 17.58 15.47
C LEU A 50 8.69 17.09 16.43
N ARG A 51 9.62 16.26 15.94
CA ARG A 51 10.72 15.75 16.74
C ARG A 51 11.64 16.88 17.21
N ASP A 52 11.95 17.83 16.34
CA ASP A 52 12.79 18.98 16.67
C ASP A 52 12.11 19.89 17.70
N LEU A 53 10.78 20.10 17.59
CA LEU A 53 9.99 20.80 18.60
C LEU A 53 10.02 20.11 19.97
N ASP A 54 9.86 18.79 19.99
CA ASP A 54 9.94 17.99 21.22
C ASP A 54 11.36 18.08 21.84
N PHE A 55 12.40 18.11 21.02
CA PHE A 55 13.78 18.34 21.48
C PHE A 55 13.98 19.74 22.07
N ASP A 56 13.49 20.78 21.41
CA ASP A 56 13.65 22.16 21.90
C ASP A 56 12.94 22.37 23.25
N PHE A 57 11.80 21.72 23.47
CA PHE A 57 11.14 21.71 24.77
C PHE A 57 11.95 20.96 25.84
N GLN A 58 12.49 19.77 25.51
CA GLN A 58 13.36 19.02 26.44
C GLN A 58 14.64 19.78 26.80
N LEU A 59 15.16 20.59 25.88
CA LEU A 59 16.29 21.48 26.11
C LEU A 59 15.92 22.73 26.92
N GLY A 60 14.65 22.90 27.28
CA GLY A 60 14.17 24.04 28.07
C GLY A 60 14.10 25.35 27.28
N LYS A 61 14.19 25.33 25.95
CA LYS A 61 14.09 26.53 25.10
C LYS A 61 12.68 27.07 24.98
N LEU A 62 11.68 26.24 25.29
CA LEU A 62 10.25 26.56 25.13
C LEU A 62 9.52 26.43 26.47
N SER A 63 8.55 27.33 26.69
CA SER A 63 7.61 27.18 27.79
C SER A 63 6.63 26.04 27.52
N ALA A 64 6.08 25.42 28.57
CA ALA A 64 5.09 24.35 28.42
C ALA A 64 3.86 24.81 27.62
N ARG A 65 3.42 26.05 27.82
CA ARG A 65 2.26 26.62 27.11
C ARG A 65 2.53 26.79 25.61
N ASP A 66 3.71 27.29 25.26
CA ASP A 66 4.08 27.51 23.86
C ASP A 66 4.29 26.18 23.13
N TYR A 67 4.96 25.24 23.80
CA TYR A 67 5.16 23.88 23.30
C TYR A 67 3.82 23.20 22.99
N GLU A 68 2.85 23.17 23.91
CA GLU A 68 1.55 22.53 23.68
C GLU A 68 0.81 23.18 22.50
N THR A 69 0.87 24.51 22.39
CA THR A 69 0.23 25.25 21.29
C THR A 69 0.86 24.90 19.94
N LEU A 70 2.18 24.96 19.84
CA LEU A 70 2.93 24.64 18.62
C LEU A 70 2.77 23.16 18.23
N ARG A 71 2.78 22.27 19.22
CA ARG A 71 2.65 20.83 19.00
C ARG A 71 1.26 20.47 18.48
N ALA A 72 0.21 21.09 19.01
CA ALA A 72 -1.14 20.91 18.49
C ALA A 72 -1.25 21.34 17.02
N GLN A 73 -0.67 22.50 16.66
CA GLN A 73 -0.66 22.99 15.28
C GLN A 73 0.14 22.09 14.33
N SER A 74 1.33 21.64 14.74
CA SER A 74 2.15 20.73 13.94
C SER A 74 1.48 19.37 13.74
N LYS A 75 0.81 18.82 14.78
CA LYS A 75 0.00 17.59 14.63
C LYS A 75 -1.12 17.75 13.62
N LEU A 76 -1.80 18.90 13.61
CA LEU A 76 -2.84 19.19 12.62
C LEU A 76 -2.28 19.24 11.19
N ARG A 77 -1.09 19.81 10.99
CA ARG A 77 -0.41 19.78 9.68
C ARG A 77 -0.07 18.36 9.24
N ALA A 78 0.57 17.59 10.11
CA ALA A 78 0.91 16.19 9.83
C ALA A 78 -0.35 15.35 9.50
N ALA A 79 -1.45 15.54 10.24
CA ALA A 79 -2.71 14.85 9.98
C ALA A 79 -3.28 15.15 8.58
N ARG A 80 -3.17 16.39 8.08
CA ARG A 80 -3.61 16.75 6.72
C ARG A 80 -2.77 16.05 5.65
N VAL A 81 -1.45 15.95 5.84
CA VAL A 81 -0.57 15.26 4.90
C VAL A 81 -0.91 13.76 4.87
N LEU A 82 -1.17 13.15 6.03
CA LEU A 82 -1.61 11.75 6.11
C LEU A 82 -2.94 11.53 5.39
N GLN A 83 -3.92 12.41 5.60
CA GLN A 83 -5.20 12.33 4.87
C GLN A 83 -5.01 12.44 3.35
N ALA A 84 -4.08 13.26 2.87
CA ALA A 84 -3.77 13.36 1.46
C ALA A 84 -3.12 12.08 0.91
N ILE A 85 -2.28 11.40 1.70
CA ILE A 85 -1.70 10.10 1.36
C ILE A 85 -2.79 9.02 1.29
N ASP A 86 -3.67 8.96 2.30
CA ASP A 86 -4.76 8.00 2.36
C ASP A 86 -5.73 8.17 1.17
N ALA A 87 -6.01 9.42 0.79
CA ALA A 87 -6.85 9.73 -0.37
C ALA A 87 -6.22 9.28 -1.70
N GLN A 88 -4.88 9.24 -1.80
CA GLN A 88 -4.20 8.65 -2.96
C GLN A 88 -4.26 7.12 -2.93
N GLY A 89 -4.10 6.51 -1.76
CA GLY A 89 -4.21 5.05 -1.57
C GLY A 89 -5.61 4.51 -1.87
N ALA A 90 -6.66 5.30 -1.64
CA ALA A 90 -8.03 4.93 -2.01
C ALA A 90 -8.26 4.86 -3.53
N ASN A 91 -7.41 5.50 -4.34
CA ASN A 91 -7.41 5.41 -5.80
C ASN A 91 -6.32 4.47 -6.33
N ASP A 92 -5.66 3.71 -5.45
CA ASP A 92 -4.68 2.70 -5.85
C ASP A 92 -5.41 1.53 -6.55
N PRO A 93 -5.07 1.18 -7.81
CA PRO A 93 -5.58 -0.03 -8.45
C PRO A 93 -5.33 -1.31 -7.62
N HIS A 94 -4.35 -1.30 -6.72
CA HIS A 94 -4.06 -2.40 -5.80
C HIS A 94 -4.98 -2.44 -4.57
N ALA A 95 -5.82 -1.42 -4.33
CA ALA A 95 -6.80 -1.42 -3.25
C ALA A 95 -7.86 -2.53 -3.42
N GLU A 96 -8.23 -2.86 -4.67
CA GLU A 96 -9.11 -4.00 -4.96
C GLU A 96 -8.44 -5.34 -4.59
N ILE A 97 -7.12 -5.46 -4.78
CA ILE A 97 -6.36 -6.67 -4.43
C ILE A 97 -6.28 -6.81 -2.90
N SER A 98 -6.03 -5.72 -2.17
CA SER A 98 -6.05 -5.75 -0.70
C SER A 98 -7.43 -6.11 -0.14
N ALA A 99 -8.51 -5.62 -0.74
CA ALA A 99 -9.87 -5.98 -0.33
C ALA A 99 -10.21 -7.45 -0.64
N ALA A 100 -9.67 -7.99 -1.73
CA ALA A 100 -9.77 -9.40 -2.06
C ALA A 100 -9.01 -10.28 -1.05
N ASP A 101 -7.78 -9.90 -0.68
CA ASP A 101 -7.01 -10.60 0.36
C ASP A 101 -7.75 -10.63 1.70
N ASP A 102 -8.33 -9.51 2.13
CA ASP A 102 -9.13 -9.43 3.36
C ASP A 102 -10.39 -10.32 3.30
N TRP A 103 -11.00 -10.48 2.12
CA TRP A 103 -12.12 -11.39 1.93
C TRP A 103 -11.67 -12.85 1.99
N ILE A 104 -10.55 -13.19 1.34
CA ILE A 104 -9.96 -14.55 1.36
C ILE A 104 -9.62 -14.95 2.79
N GLU A 105 -8.91 -14.11 3.54
CA GLU A 105 -8.51 -14.40 4.92
C GLU A 105 -9.72 -14.63 5.83
N ARG A 106 -10.78 -13.82 5.67
CA ARG A 106 -12.04 -14.04 6.40
C ARG A 106 -12.74 -15.32 5.99
N ALA A 107 -12.75 -15.67 4.71
CA ALA A 107 -13.33 -16.92 4.22
C ALA A 107 -12.56 -18.15 4.76
N VAL A 108 -11.23 -18.12 4.72
CA VAL A 108 -10.36 -19.16 5.28
C VAL A 108 -10.55 -19.29 6.79
N ALA A 109 -10.61 -18.18 7.53
CA ALA A 109 -10.85 -18.20 8.97
C ALA A 109 -12.21 -18.85 9.33
N ARG A 110 -13.27 -18.55 8.58
CA ARG A 110 -14.59 -19.18 8.76
C ARG A 110 -14.54 -20.68 8.50
N LEU A 111 -13.89 -21.11 7.41
CA LEU A 111 -13.72 -22.53 7.10
C LEU A 111 -12.94 -23.26 8.20
N ARG A 112 -11.82 -22.70 8.66
CA ARG A 112 -11.01 -23.27 9.75
C ARG A 112 -11.75 -23.33 11.08
N ALA A 113 -12.62 -22.36 11.37
CA ALA A 113 -13.44 -22.37 12.58
C ALA A 113 -14.50 -23.49 12.54
N GLN A 114 -15.04 -23.80 11.35
CA GLN A 114 -16.05 -24.85 11.18
C GLN A 114 -15.45 -26.26 11.18
N THR A 115 -14.22 -26.45 10.71
CA THR A 115 -13.58 -27.78 10.60
C THR A 115 -12.78 -28.21 11.84
N ARG A 116 -12.89 -27.48 12.96
CA ARG A 116 -12.13 -27.76 14.19
C ARG A 116 -12.74 -28.94 14.98
N ALA A 117 -12.69 -30.14 14.40
CA ALA A 117 -12.74 -31.36 15.17
C ALA A 117 -11.29 -31.69 15.59
N GLU A 118 -10.98 -31.50 16.87
CA GLU A 118 -9.67 -31.85 17.44
C GLU A 118 -9.62 -33.35 17.72
N LEU A 119 -9.09 -34.12 16.76
CA LEU A 119 -8.78 -35.53 16.93
C LEU A 119 -7.33 -35.67 17.39
N ASN A 120 -6.99 -36.75 18.09
CA ASN A 120 -5.64 -36.98 18.60
C ASN A 120 -4.95 -38.13 17.84
N CYS A 121 -3.71 -37.92 17.43
CA CYS A 121 -2.92 -38.96 16.76
C CYS A 121 -2.68 -40.16 17.69
N GLY A 122 -2.98 -41.38 17.25
CA GLY A 122 -2.79 -42.59 18.06
C GLY A 122 -1.34 -42.91 18.43
N ASN A 123 -0.35 -42.40 17.69
CA ASN A 123 1.08 -42.67 17.94
C ASN A 123 1.75 -41.64 18.86
N CYS A 124 1.44 -40.35 18.71
CA CYS A 124 2.13 -39.27 19.45
C CYS A 124 1.19 -38.28 20.17
N ALA A 125 -0.11 -38.56 20.18
CA ALA A 125 -1.17 -37.77 20.82
C ALA A 125 -1.26 -36.29 20.37
N THR A 126 -0.62 -35.93 19.25
CA THR A 126 -0.69 -34.55 18.73
C THR A 126 -2.06 -34.31 18.10
N PRO A 127 -2.72 -33.17 18.40
CA PRO A 127 -4.02 -32.85 17.83
C PRO A 127 -3.92 -32.59 16.33
N TYR A 128 -4.89 -33.09 15.58
CA TYR A 128 -5.00 -32.95 14.12
C TYR A 128 -6.44 -32.62 13.71
N GLN A 129 -6.63 -32.16 12.48
CA GLN A 129 -7.95 -31.80 11.94
C GLN A 129 -8.54 -32.94 11.11
N ALA A 130 -9.86 -33.13 11.17
CA ALA A 130 -10.56 -34.09 10.31
C ALA A 130 -10.28 -33.78 8.82
N GLY A 131 -9.53 -34.67 8.16
CA GLY A 131 -9.04 -34.49 6.79
C GLY A 131 -7.52 -34.52 6.64
N ASP A 132 -6.76 -34.37 7.74
CA ASP A 132 -5.31 -34.55 7.74
C ASP A 132 -4.99 -36.03 7.43
N LYS A 133 -4.19 -36.30 6.39
CA LYS A 133 -3.77 -37.67 6.02
C LYS A 133 -2.60 -38.19 6.86
N PHE A 134 -1.81 -37.28 7.41
CA PHE A 134 -0.57 -37.58 8.14
C PHE A 134 -0.42 -36.66 9.34
N CYS A 135 0.18 -37.19 10.41
CA CYS A 135 0.45 -36.42 11.62
C CYS A 135 1.57 -35.39 11.36
N ARG A 136 1.27 -34.10 11.58
CA ARG A 136 2.23 -32.99 11.44
C ARG A 136 3.46 -33.07 12.36
N ARG A 137 3.44 -33.94 13.38
CA ARG A 137 4.56 -34.11 14.32
C ARG A 137 5.37 -35.38 14.04
N CYS A 138 4.73 -36.54 13.96
CA CYS A 138 5.43 -37.83 13.84
C CYS A 138 5.35 -38.46 12.44
N GLY A 139 4.63 -37.87 11.49
CA GLY A 139 4.52 -38.35 10.11
C GLY A 139 3.66 -39.60 9.91
N ASN A 140 3.14 -40.21 10.98
CA ASN A 140 2.29 -41.39 10.87
C ASN A 140 0.98 -41.08 10.14
N ALA A 141 0.44 -42.04 9.38
CA ALA A 141 -0.92 -41.94 8.86
C ALA A 141 -1.93 -41.79 10.02
N LEU A 142 -2.95 -40.95 9.81
CA LEU A 142 -3.96 -40.58 10.82
C LEU A 142 -5.28 -41.34 10.65
#